data_AF-A0A7C5G9S1-F1
#
_entry.id   AF-A0A7C5G9S1-F1
#
_cell.length_a   1.000
_cell.length_b   1.000
_cell.length_c   1.000
_cell.angle_alpha   90.00
_cell.angle_beta   90.00
_cell.angle_gamma   90.00
#
_symmetry.space_group_name_H-M   'P 1'
#
loop_
_entity.id
_entity.type
_entity.pdbx_description
1 polymer ?
#
loop_
_entity_poly.entity_id
_entity_poly.type
_entity_poly.pdbx_seq_one_letter_code
_entity_poly.pdbx_strand_id
1 'polypeptide(L)'
;SRLFKRKGIITFDGEKYTEDQIMEAALDGGAEDVAESDGVIEVTTTPEDFETVLNALNAKQFEPLSAEISMIPEAEVSLDADATSKVVKLIDRLEENDDVQNVYSNVEIPEGFEEE
;
A
#
# COMPACT_ATOMS: atom_id res chain seq x y z
N SER A 1 -2.13 -7.02 15.98
CA SER A 1 -0.83 -7.66 15.68
C SER A 1 0.26 -6.68 16.08
N ARG A 2 1.44 -7.13 16.56
CA ARG A 2 2.59 -6.25 16.86
C ARG A 2 3.51 -6.02 15.65
N LEU A 3 3.22 -6.65 14.51
CA LEU A 3 4.05 -6.64 13.32
C LEU A 3 3.39 -5.95 12.12
N PHE A 4 2.06 -5.76 12.18
CA PHE A 4 1.27 -5.16 11.10
C PHE A 4 0.35 -4.11 11.69
N LYS A 5 0.35 -2.92 11.10
CA LYS A 5 -0.57 -1.84 11.39
C LYS A 5 -1.62 -1.76 10.29
N ARG A 6 -2.87 -1.59 10.69
CA ARG A 6 -3.92 -1.21 9.75
C ARG A 6 -3.64 0.23 9.34
N LYS A 7 -3.54 0.47 8.04
CA LYS A 7 -3.39 1.80 7.46
C LYS A 7 -4.36 1.95 6.30
N GLY A 8 -4.86 3.15 6.11
CA GLY A 8 -5.61 3.49 4.90
C GLY A 8 -4.64 3.82 3.78
N ILE A 9 -4.82 3.18 2.63
CA ILE A 9 -4.04 3.40 1.42
C ILE A 9 -4.98 3.98 0.36
N ILE A 10 -4.62 5.14 -0.19
CA ILE A 10 -5.36 5.80 -1.26
C ILE A 10 -4.39 6.01 -2.42
N THR A 11 -4.69 5.42 -3.56
CA THR A 11 -3.81 5.46 -4.73
C THR A 11 -4.38 6.38 -5.80
N PHE A 12 -3.53 7.17 -6.44
CA PHE A 12 -3.86 8.08 -7.53
C PHE A 12 -2.95 7.85 -8.73
N ASP A 13 -3.44 8.26 -9.89
CA ASP A 13 -2.68 8.20 -11.15
C ASP A 13 -1.65 9.34 -11.21
N GLY A 14 -0.36 8.99 -11.23
CA GLY A 14 0.77 9.92 -11.32
C GLY A 14 0.95 10.53 -12.72
N GLU A 15 0.31 9.98 -13.76
CA GLU A 15 0.24 10.64 -15.07
C GLU A 15 -0.79 11.78 -15.07
N LYS A 16 -1.80 11.70 -14.19
CA LYS A 16 -2.92 12.66 -14.11
C LYS A 16 -2.69 13.75 -13.07
N TYR A 17 -2.07 13.41 -11.95
CA TYR A 17 -1.82 14.30 -10.83
C TYR A 17 -0.34 14.25 -10.42
N THR A 18 0.17 15.29 -9.77
CA THR A 18 1.54 15.29 -9.25
C THR A 18 1.54 15.07 -7.74
N GLU A 19 2.61 14.48 -7.20
CA GLU A 19 2.82 14.27 -5.75
C GLU A 19 2.52 15.57 -4.97
N ASP A 20 3.10 16.69 -5.39
CA ASP A 20 2.90 18.02 -4.76
C ASP A 20 1.42 18.44 -4.67
N GLN A 21 0.61 18.12 -5.68
CA GLN A 21 -0.82 18.51 -5.71
C GLN A 21 -1.63 17.71 -4.69
N ILE A 22 -1.30 16.43 -4.55
CA ILE A 22 -1.99 15.50 -3.67
C ILE A 22 -1.51 15.70 -2.24
N MET A 23 -0.21 15.92 -2.05
CA MET A 23 0.43 16.05 -0.74
C MET A 23 -0.20 17.16 0.10
N GLU A 24 -0.39 18.37 -0.44
CA GLU A 24 -1.00 19.48 0.31
C GLU A 24 -2.39 19.11 0.84
N ALA A 25 -3.24 18.54 -0.03
CA ALA A 25 -4.60 18.16 0.33
C ALA A 25 -4.67 16.94 1.25
N ALA A 26 -3.77 15.99 1.08
CA ALA A 26 -3.66 14.79 1.90
C ALA A 26 -3.21 15.14 3.33
N LEU A 27 -2.17 15.97 3.47
CA LEU A 27 -1.65 16.40 4.78
C LEU A 27 -2.66 17.26 5.54
N ASP A 28 -3.37 18.16 4.85
CA ASP A 28 -4.47 18.93 5.44
C ASP A 28 -5.60 18.01 5.97
N GLY A 29 -5.80 16.86 5.32
CA GLY A 29 -6.76 15.83 5.70
C GLY A 29 -6.31 14.91 6.83
N GLY A 30 -5.03 14.93 7.21
CA GLY A 30 -4.44 14.05 8.23
C GLY A 30 -3.69 12.82 7.69
N ALA A 31 -3.18 12.86 6.45
CA ALA A 31 -2.34 11.78 5.94
C ALA A 31 -1.04 11.64 6.74
N GLU A 32 -0.57 10.40 6.90
CA GLU A 32 0.71 10.09 7.53
C GLU A 32 1.88 10.24 6.57
N ASP A 33 1.70 9.83 5.31
CA ASP A 33 2.74 9.82 4.30
C ASP A 33 2.16 9.90 2.88
N VAL A 34 2.94 10.43 1.94
CA VAL A 34 2.59 10.48 0.51
C VAL A 34 3.85 10.16 -0.28
N ALA A 35 3.79 9.15 -1.13
CA ALA A 35 4.92 8.71 -1.93
C ALA A 35 4.47 8.42 -3.37
N GLU A 36 5.34 8.66 -4.34
CA GLU A 36 5.14 8.26 -5.73
C GLU A 36 6.03 7.04 -6.05
N SER A 37 5.43 5.94 -6.50
CA SER A 37 6.14 4.74 -6.98
C SER A 37 5.44 4.19 -8.22
N ASP A 38 6.21 3.68 -9.17
CA ASP A 38 5.67 2.96 -10.35
C ASP A 38 4.59 3.73 -11.16
N GLY A 39 4.66 5.06 -11.15
CA GLY A 39 3.68 5.92 -11.86
C GLY A 39 2.35 6.11 -11.12
N VAL A 40 2.26 5.70 -9.86
CA VAL A 40 1.13 5.97 -8.98
C VAL A 40 1.56 6.76 -7.75
N ILE A 41 0.65 7.60 -7.25
CA ILE A 41 0.83 8.34 -6.00
C ILE A 41 0.04 7.63 -4.92
N GLU A 42 0.73 7.19 -3.88
CA GLU A 42 0.17 6.46 -2.76
C GLU A 42 0.13 7.34 -1.51
N VAL A 43 -1.07 7.54 -0.97
CA VAL A 43 -1.32 8.30 0.25
C VAL A 43 -1.60 7.31 1.38
N THR A 44 -0.73 7.31 2.38
CA THR A 44 -0.86 6.48 3.58
C THR A 44 -1.49 7.29 4.71
N THR A 45 -2.46 6.68 5.38
CA THR A 45 -3.27 7.31 6.44
C THR A 45 -3.48 6.35 7.61
N THR A 46 -3.86 6.87 8.77
CA THR A 46 -4.42 6.01 9.83
C THR A 46 -5.83 5.55 9.42
N PRO A 47 -6.32 4.40 9.93
CA PRO A 47 -7.69 3.97 9.66
C PRO A 47 -8.76 4.95 10.18
N GLU A 48 -8.42 5.76 11.18
CA GLU A 48 -9.30 6.74 11.79
C GLU A 48 -9.42 7.99 10.92
N ASP A 49 -8.30 8.41 10.29
CA ASP A 49 -8.24 9.58 9.43
C ASP A 49 -8.55 9.29 7.96
N PHE A 50 -8.59 8.01 7.56
CA PHE A 50 -8.82 7.57 6.18
C PHE A 50 -10.02 8.25 5.51
N GLU A 51 -11.19 8.27 6.16
CA GLU A 51 -12.37 8.93 5.59
C GLU A 51 -12.18 10.45 5.47
N THR A 52 -11.51 11.07 6.44
CA THR A 52 -11.25 12.52 6.44
C THR A 52 -10.32 12.90 5.29
N VAL A 53 -9.23 12.15 5.10
CA VAL A 53 -8.27 12.34 4.00
C VAL A 53 -8.94 12.10 2.65
N LEU A 54 -9.68 11.00 2.51
CA LEU A 54 -10.40 10.69 1.27
C LEU A 54 -11.39 11.80 0.90
N ASN A 55 -12.13 12.32 1.88
CA ASN A 55 -13.06 13.43 1.66
C ASN A 55 -12.34 14.74 1.31
N ALA A 56 -11.18 15.03 1.93
CA ALA A 56 -10.37 16.22 1.61
C ALA A 56 -9.86 16.17 0.16
N LEU A 57 -9.39 15.01 -0.29
CA LEU A 57 -8.93 14.79 -1.67
C LEU A 57 -10.08 14.88 -2.68
N ASN A 58 -11.23 14.28 -2.38
CA ASN A 58 -12.44 14.38 -3.20
C ASN A 58 -12.96 15.83 -3.30
N ALA A 59 -12.87 16.62 -2.23
CA ALA A 59 -13.27 18.03 -2.23
C ALA A 59 -12.42 18.89 -3.18
N LYS A 60 -11.18 18.47 -3.45
CA LYS A 60 -10.27 19.06 -4.44
C LYS A 60 -10.43 18.47 -5.84
N GLN A 61 -11.40 17.57 -6.04
CA GLN A 61 -11.69 16.88 -7.30
C GLN A 61 -10.57 15.93 -7.76
N PHE A 62 -9.79 15.41 -6.81
CA PHE A 62 -8.89 14.29 -7.08
C PHE A 62 -9.69 12.99 -7.10
N GLU A 63 -9.57 12.23 -8.18
CA GLU A 63 -10.22 10.93 -8.33
C GLU A 63 -9.21 9.82 -8.00
N PRO A 64 -9.39 9.09 -6.89
CA PRO A 64 -8.51 7.98 -6.55
C PRO A 64 -8.77 6.78 -7.48
N LEU A 65 -7.70 6.06 -7.81
CA LEU A 65 -7.75 4.74 -8.47
C LEU A 65 -8.28 3.67 -7.51
N SER A 66 -7.83 3.72 -6.26
CA SER A 66 -8.26 2.83 -5.18
C SER A 66 -8.20 3.56 -3.84
N ALA A 67 -9.03 3.12 -2.90
CA ALA A 67 -9.03 3.62 -1.53
C ALA A 67 -9.48 2.48 -0.61
N GLU A 68 -8.56 1.93 0.18
CA GLU A 68 -8.83 0.78 1.03
C GLU A 68 -8.03 0.82 2.34
N ILE A 69 -8.47 0.03 3.33
CA ILE A 69 -7.72 -0.15 4.57
C ILE A 69 -6.96 -1.47 4.48
N SER A 70 -5.64 -1.36 4.36
CA SER A 70 -4.72 -2.47 4.22
C SER A 70 -3.90 -2.70 5.51
N MET A 71 -3.22 -3.84 5.59
CA MET A 71 -2.33 -4.20 6.71
C MET A 71 -0.88 -4.04 6.27
N ILE A 72 -0.25 -2.95 6.72
CA ILE A 72 1.14 -2.62 6.38
C ILE A 72 2.07 -3.16 7.47
N PRO A 73 3.15 -3.88 7.11
CA PRO A 73 4.14 -4.34 8.07
C PRO A 73 4.91 -3.17 8.69
N GLU A 74 5.20 -3.23 9.99
CA GLU A 74 6.03 -2.20 10.67
C GLU A 74 7.53 -2.38 10.41
N ALA A 75 7.94 -3.59 10.03
CA ALA A 75 9.32 -3.93 9.72
C ALA A 75 9.36 -5.05 8.68
N GLU A 76 10.13 -4.82 7.64
CA GLU A 76 10.40 -5.81 6.60
C GLU A 76 11.55 -6.73 6.99
N VAL A 77 11.52 -7.95 6.45
CA VAL A 77 12.53 -8.98 6.68
C VAL A 77 13.06 -9.43 5.34
N SER A 78 14.35 -9.18 5.11
CA SER A 78 15.07 -9.72 3.95
C SER A 78 15.45 -11.18 4.20
N LEU A 79 15.20 -12.03 3.21
CA LEU A 79 15.52 -13.46 3.24
C LEU A 79 16.59 -13.79 2.19
N ASP A 80 17.25 -14.95 2.33
CA ASP A 80 18.07 -15.50 1.25
C ASP A 80 17.19 -16.01 0.10
N ALA A 81 17.77 -16.19 -1.09
CA ALA A 81 17.02 -16.53 -2.30
C ALA A 81 16.20 -17.84 -2.18
N ASP A 82 16.71 -18.86 -1.47
CA ASP A 82 16.00 -20.13 -1.28
C ASP A 82 14.80 -19.97 -0.35
N ALA A 83 14.97 -19.19 0.73
CA ALA A 83 13.90 -18.85 1.65
C ALA A 83 12.86 -17.94 1.00
N THR A 84 13.27 -16.92 0.25
CA THR A 84 12.37 -16.03 -0.51
C THR A 84 11.52 -16.83 -1.49
N SER A 85 12.11 -17.73 -2.30
CA SER A 85 11.36 -18.57 -3.24
C SER A 85 10.30 -19.43 -2.54
N LYS A 86 10.61 -19.98 -1.36
CA LYS A 86 9.63 -20.77 -0.59
C LYS A 86 8.48 -19.94 -0.06
N VAL A 87 8.75 -18.69 0.34
CA VAL A 87 7.73 -17.79 0.85
C VAL A 87 6.83 -17.29 -0.29
N VAL A 88 7.40 -16.91 -1.43
CA VAL A 88 6.63 -16.49 -2.61
C VAL A 88 5.69 -17.62 -3.06
N LYS A 89 6.20 -18.84 -3.26
CA LYS A 89 5.38 -20.03 -3.56
C LYS A 89 4.29 -20.33 -2.53
N LEU A 90 4.48 -19.93 -1.26
CA LEU A 90 3.48 -20.07 -0.22
C LEU A 90 2.41 -18.97 -0.34
N ILE A 91 2.81 -17.73 -0.60
CA ILE A 91 1.91 -16.60 -0.82
C ILE A 91 1.01 -16.91 -2.02
N ASP A 92 1.58 -17.30 -3.16
CA ASP A 92 0.82 -17.61 -4.37
C ASP A 92 -0.24 -18.70 -4.13
N ARG A 93 0.11 -19.78 -3.42
CA ARG A 93 -0.83 -20.84 -3.07
C ARG A 93 -1.94 -20.39 -2.12
N LEU A 94 -1.67 -19.40 -1.27
CA LEU A 94 -2.69 -18.83 -0.40
C LEU A 94 -3.61 -17.91 -1.21
N GLU A 95 -3.09 -17.17 -2.17
CA GLU A 95 -3.88 -16.32 -3.08
C GLU A 95 -4.75 -17.12 -4.05
N GLU A 96 -4.32 -18.32 -4.45
CA GLU A 96 -5.11 -19.27 -5.25
C GLU A 96 -6.29 -19.88 -4.47
N ASN A 97 -6.40 -19.65 -3.17
CA ASN A 97 -7.45 -20.23 -2.34
C ASN A 97 -8.68 -19.33 -2.29
N ASP A 98 -9.82 -19.82 -2.79
CA ASP A 98 -11.09 -19.08 -2.86
C ASP A 98 -11.60 -18.56 -1.50
N ASP A 99 -11.21 -19.18 -0.37
CA ASP A 99 -11.60 -18.76 0.98
C ASP A 99 -10.65 -17.70 1.57
N VAL A 100 -9.50 -17.45 0.94
CA VAL A 100 -8.53 -16.44 1.36
C VAL A 100 -8.88 -15.11 0.70
N GLN A 101 -9.11 -14.08 1.52
CA GLN A 101 -9.49 -12.75 1.02
C GLN A 101 -8.29 -11.83 0.80
N ASN A 102 -7.27 -11.92 1.66
CA ASN A 102 -6.07 -11.10 1.58
C ASN A 102 -4.88 -11.83 2.22
N VAL A 103 -3.71 -11.75 1.59
CA VAL A 103 -2.44 -12.24 2.13
C VAL A 103 -1.54 -11.04 2.40
N TYR A 104 -1.05 -10.91 3.63
CA TYR A 104 -0.12 -9.85 4.01
C TYR A 104 1.17 -10.49 4.49
N SER A 105 2.29 -10.09 3.88
CA SER A 105 3.62 -10.53 4.26
C SER A 105 4.47 -9.31 4.63
N ASN A 106 5.51 -9.53 5.43
CA ASN A 106 6.53 -8.54 5.73
C ASN A 106 7.88 -8.95 5.12
N VAL A 107 7.87 -9.83 4.12
CA VAL A 107 9.09 -10.27 3.45
C VAL A 107 9.41 -9.28 2.34
N GLU A 108 10.62 -8.75 2.39
CA GLU A 108 11.16 -7.89 1.34
C GLU A 108 11.53 -8.77 0.15
N ILE A 109 10.85 -8.60 -0.98
CA ILE A 109 11.14 -9.31 -2.22
C ILE A 109 12.07 -8.41 -3.06
N PRO A 110 13.31 -8.84 -3.36
CA PRO A 110 14.24 -8.03 -4.15
C PRO A 110 13.68 -7.70 -5.54
N GLU A 111 13.87 -6.46 -6.00
CA GLU A 111 13.54 -6.08 -7.38
C GLU A 111 14.26 -7.00 -8.38
N GLY A 112 13.49 -7.61 -9.29
CA GLY A 112 14.01 -8.57 -10.27
C GLY A 112 14.18 -10.00 -9.76
N PHE A 113 13.57 -10.36 -8.63
CA PHE A 113 13.50 -11.75 -8.19
C PHE A 113 12.63 -12.57 -9.15
N GLU A 114 13.26 -13.43 -9.95
CA GLU A 114 12.58 -14.41 -10.80
C GLU A 114 12.46 -15.73 -10.03
N GLU A 115 11.25 -16.27 -9.94
CA GLU A 115 11.07 -17.64 -9.45
C GLU A 115 11.70 -18.64 -10.44
N GLU A 116 12.71 -19.38 -9.98
CA GLU A 116 13.14 -20.62 -10.63
C GLU A 116 12.18 -21.80 -10.36
#